data_AF-A0A0F9QV61-F1
#
_entry.id   AF-A0A0F9QV61-F1
#
_cell.length_a   1.000
_cell.length_b   1.000
_cell.length_c   1.000
_cell.angle_alpha   90.00
_cell.angle_beta   90.00
_cell.angle_gamma   90.00
#
_symmetry.space_group_name_H-M   'P 1'
#
loop_
_entity.id
_entity.type
_entity.pdbx_description
1 polymer ?
#
loop_
_entity_poly.entity_id
_entity_poly.type
_entity_poly.pdbx_seq_one_letter_code
_entity_poly.pdbx_strand_id
1 'polypeptide(L)'
;MAFFNLRRSRHNGSVLAMKFPIVTVTLVSAALLLVLWDQTRDQPQPVDASRFTDLSKNPVVLGTAVDWVVTQVPVLCEQATGQTNGDEGYSACVTRAKARSSACRRGVYDHFPSIVASDAVFRDMSITLIDCFVRKSK
;
A
#
# COMPACT_ATOMS: atom_id res chain seq x y z
N MET A 1 53.34 18.32 26.88
CA MET A 1 52.87 19.66 27.32
C MET A 1 51.38 19.59 27.59
N ALA A 2 51.00 19.91 28.84
CA ALA A 2 49.66 20.25 29.40
C ALA A 2 48.48 19.31 29.07
N PHE A 3 47.97 18.41 29.93
CA PHE A 3 47.36 18.55 31.27
C PHE A 3 46.21 19.58 31.36
N PHE A 4 44.95 19.11 31.38
CA PHE A 4 43.84 19.62 32.21
C PHE A 4 42.68 18.59 32.19
N ASN A 5 42.66 17.61 33.09
CA ASN A 5 41.97 17.58 34.39
C ASN A 5 40.42 17.65 34.36
N LEU A 6 39.83 16.49 34.68
CA LEU A 6 38.70 16.26 35.58
C LEU A 6 37.54 17.28 35.59
N ARG A 7 36.38 16.85 35.07
CA ARG A 7 35.11 17.10 35.76
C ARG A 7 34.20 15.88 35.74
N ARG A 8 34.40 15.06 36.76
CA ARG A 8 33.46 14.08 37.28
C ARG A 8 32.19 14.83 37.71
N SER A 9 31.18 14.89 36.84
CA SER A 9 29.85 15.38 37.24
C SER A 9 29.04 14.22 37.80
N ARG A 10 29.28 13.94 39.08
CA ARG A 10 28.38 13.16 39.93
C ARG A 10 27.19 14.08 40.24
N HIS A 11 26.13 14.02 39.47
CA HIS A 11 24.82 14.51 39.91
C HIS A 11 24.05 13.34 40.52
N ASN A 12 24.14 13.27 41.84
CA ASN A 12 23.24 12.53 42.70
C ASN A 12 22.05 13.45 42.99
N GLY A 13 20.83 12.96 42.82
CA GLY A 13 19.63 13.61 43.34
C GLY A 13 18.56 13.90 42.29
N SER A 14 17.40 13.30 42.54
CA SER A 14 16.11 13.49 41.87
C SER A 14 15.89 12.54 40.69
N VAL A 15 15.33 11.37 41.03
CA VAL A 15 14.43 10.60 40.17
C VAL A 15 13.34 11.57 39.70
N LEU A 16 13.60 12.28 38.59
CA LEU A 16 12.55 12.92 37.83
C LEU A 16 11.72 11.75 37.32
N ALA A 17 10.51 11.62 37.87
CA ALA A 17 9.48 10.77 37.34
C ALA A 17 9.45 11.00 35.82
N MET A 18 10.10 10.11 35.06
CA MET A 18 9.89 10.03 33.64
C MET A 18 8.44 9.62 33.53
N LYS A 19 7.57 10.60 33.34
CA LYS A 19 6.30 10.38 32.69
C LYS A 19 6.72 9.83 31.34
N PHE A 20 6.82 8.50 31.26
CA PHE A 20 7.19 7.78 30.04
C PHE A 20 6.42 8.48 28.93
N PRO A 21 7.05 8.79 27.80
CA PRO A 21 6.41 9.61 26.79
C PRO A 21 5.38 8.69 26.11
N ILE A 22 4.24 8.54 26.80
CA ILE A 22 3.19 7.55 26.59
C ILE A 22 2.68 7.71 25.17
N VAL A 23 2.64 8.95 24.67
CA VAL A 23 2.26 9.28 23.29
C VAL A 23 3.21 8.63 22.28
N THR A 24 4.52 8.72 22.46
CA THR A 24 5.50 8.06 21.58
C THR A 24 5.42 6.55 21.67
N VAL A 25 5.29 5.99 22.88
CA VAL A 25 5.19 4.53 23.07
C VAL A 25 3.90 4.00 22.43
N THR A 26 2.78 4.71 22.58
CA THR A 26 1.50 4.33 21.97
C THR A 26 1.52 4.46 20.46
N LEU A 27 2.11 5.54 19.90
CA LEU A 27 2.28 5.69 18.45
C LEU A 27 3.17 4.59 17.86
N VAL A 28 4.29 4.29 18.51
CA VAL A 28 5.20 3.23 18.06
C VAL A 28 4.53 1.86 18.16
N SER A 29 3.83 1.56 19.26
CA SER A 29 3.09 0.31 19.40
C SER A 29 1.94 0.19 18.39
N ALA A 30 1.22 1.28 18.10
CA ALA A 30 0.18 1.30 17.08
C ALA A 30 0.76 1.09 15.67
N ALA A 31 1.88 1.72 15.35
CA ALA A 31 2.59 1.52 14.10
C ALA A 31 3.09 0.08 13.95
N LEU A 32 3.68 -0.50 15.00
CA LEU A 32 4.11 -1.90 15.02
C LEU A 32 2.94 -2.86 14.86
N LEU A 33 1.79 -2.59 15.49
CA LEU A 33 0.58 -3.39 15.30
C LEU A 33 0.04 -3.28 13.87
N LEU A 34 0.11 -2.11 13.24
CA LEU A 34 -0.28 -1.94 11.83
C LEU A 34 0.68 -2.68 10.88
N VAL A 35 1.99 -2.59 11.13
CA VAL A 35 3.00 -3.35 10.36
C VAL A 35 2.83 -4.85 10.56
N LEU A 36 2.58 -5.30 11.80
CA LEU A 36 2.34 -6.70 12.09
C LEU A 36 1.03 -7.16 11.44
N TRP A 37 -0.03 -6.36 11.51
CA TRP A 37 -1.30 -6.65 10.83
C TRP A 37 -1.16 -6.75 9.30
N ASP A 38 -0.25 -5.95 8.72
CA ASP A 38 0.10 -6.02 7.29
C ASP A 38 0.89 -7.30 6.96
N GLN A 39 1.80 -7.73 7.84
CA GLN A 39 2.59 -8.97 7.71
C GLN A 39 1.76 -10.25 7.95
N THR A 40 0.80 -10.23 8.89
CA THR A 40 -0.05 -11.39 9.23
C THR A 40 -1.24 -11.55 8.29
N ARG A 41 -1.56 -10.54 7.49
CA ARG A 41 -2.41 -10.76 6.32
C ARG A 41 -1.63 -11.69 5.39
N ASP A 42 -2.14 -12.92 5.19
CA ASP A 42 -1.76 -13.74 4.05
C ASP A 42 -1.77 -12.81 2.82
N GLN A 43 -0.59 -12.49 2.28
CA GLN A 43 -0.53 -11.88 0.97
C GLN A 43 -1.19 -12.90 0.06
N PRO A 44 -2.36 -12.58 -0.54
CA PRO A 44 -3.02 -13.52 -1.43
C PRO A 44 -1.98 -13.96 -2.43
N GLN A 45 -1.79 -15.29 -2.58
CA GLN A 45 -0.76 -15.85 -3.46
C GLN A 45 -0.72 -15.02 -4.74
N PRO A 46 0.47 -14.54 -5.16
CA PRO A 46 0.57 -13.63 -6.29
C PRO A 46 -0.14 -14.29 -7.47
N VAL A 47 -1.28 -13.73 -7.86
CA VAL A 47 -2.07 -14.28 -8.96
C VAL A 47 -1.17 -14.17 -10.19
N ASP A 48 -0.73 -15.30 -10.70
CA ASP A 48 0.16 -15.36 -11.86
C ASP A 48 -0.57 -14.74 -13.06
N ALA A 49 0.08 -13.80 -13.76
CA ALA A 49 -0.47 -13.18 -14.96
C ALA A 49 -0.86 -14.23 -16.02
N SER A 50 -0.21 -15.40 -16.01
CA SER A 50 -0.52 -16.58 -16.82
C SER A 50 -1.93 -17.13 -16.56
N ARG A 51 -2.60 -16.77 -15.46
CA ARG A 51 -4.00 -17.14 -15.19
C ARG A 51 -5.00 -16.33 -16.02
N PHE A 52 -4.57 -15.23 -16.63
CA PHE A 52 -5.40 -14.41 -17.51
C PHE A 52 -5.12 -14.68 -18.99
N THR A 53 -4.33 -15.70 -19.34
CA THR A 53 -4.18 -16.15 -20.73
C THR A 53 -5.30 -17.11 -21.10
N ASP A 54 -6.06 -16.78 -22.15
CA ASP A 54 -7.18 -17.59 -22.67
C ASP A 54 -8.32 -17.74 -21.65
N LEU A 55 -8.89 -16.58 -21.26
CA LEU A 55 -10.01 -16.48 -20.31
C LEU A 55 -11.27 -17.23 -20.77
N SER A 56 -11.38 -17.54 -22.07
CA SER A 56 -12.45 -18.36 -22.60
C SER A 56 -12.36 -19.82 -22.15
N LYS A 57 -11.15 -20.33 -21.87
CA LYS A 57 -10.93 -21.70 -21.36
C LYS A 57 -10.83 -21.75 -19.85
N ASN A 58 -10.33 -20.67 -19.23
CA ASN A 58 -10.11 -20.57 -17.79
C ASN A 58 -10.74 -19.27 -17.27
N PRO A 59 -12.08 -19.22 -17.10
CA PRO A 59 -12.74 -18.03 -16.60
C PRO A 59 -12.35 -17.77 -15.15
N VAL A 60 -12.20 -16.49 -14.79
CA VAL A 60 -11.80 -16.06 -13.45
C VAL A 60 -12.90 -15.29 -12.75
N VAL A 61 -12.93 -15.37 -11.43
CA VAL A 61 -13.85 -14.57 -10.62
C VAL A 61 -13.40 -13.10 -10.70
N LEU A 62 -14.36 -12.19 -10.90
CA LEU A 62 -14.11 -10.75 -11.01
C LEU A 62 -13.31 -10.22 -9.82
N GLY A 63 -13.63 -10.67 -8.61
CA GLY A 63 -12.90 -10.30 -7.40
C GLY A 63 -11.41 -10.65 -7.45
N THR A 64 -11.05 -11.81 -8.00
CA THR A 64 -9.66 -12.23 -8.17
C THR A 64 -8.92 -11.38 -9.20
N ALA A 65 -9.58 -11.06 -10.31
CA ALA A 65 -9.02 -10.20 -11.35
C ALA A 65 -8.79 -8.76 -10.82
N VAL A 66 -9.77 -8.21 -10.11
CA VAL A 66 -9.68 -6.88 -9.50
C VAL A 66 -8.58 -6.83 -8.43
N ASP A 67 -8.50 -7.83 -7.56
CA ASP A 67 -7.48 -7.87 -6.52
C ASP A 67 -6.07 -7.94 -7.12
N TRP A 68 -5.88 -8.71 -8.19
CA TRP A 68 -4.62 -8.73 -8.94
C TRP A 68 -4.26 -7.36 -9.54
N VAL A 69 -5.20 -6.63 -10.15
CA VAL A 69 -4.88 -5.28 -10.66
C VAL A 69 -4.55 -4.33 -9.50
N VAL A 70 -5.14 -4.51 -8.32
CA VAL A 70 -4.80 -3.70 -7.13
C VAL A 70 -3.36 -3.94 -6.68
N THR A 71 -2.84 -5.16 -6.76
CA THR A 71 -1.43 -5.42 -6.41
C THR A 71 -0.45 -4.71 -7.35
N GLN A 72 -0.89 -4.35 -8.55
CA GLN A 72 -0.10 -3.60 -9.54
C GLN A 72 -0.10 -2.08 -9.32
N VAL A 73 -0.85 -1.55 -8.35
CA VAL A 73 -0.93 -0.10 -8.05
C VAL A 73 0.45 0.57 -7.89
N PRO A 74 1.45 -0.01 -7.21
CA PRO A 74 2.80 0.59 -7.12
C PRO A 74 3.41 0.82 -8.51
N VAL A 75 3.43 -0.21 -9.35
CA VAL A 75 3.97 -0.15 -10.72
C VAL A 75 3.19 0.85 -11.58
N LEU A 76 1.87 0.89 -11.44
CA LEU A 76 1.01 1.85 -12.13
C LEU A 76 1.31 3.30 -11.72
N CYS A 77 1.56 3.53 -10.43
CA CYS A 77 1.91 4.85 -9.92
C CYS A 77 3.30 5.29 -10.39
N GLU A 78 4.28 4.39 -10.46
CA GLU A 78 5.60 4.70 -11.03
C GLU A 78 5.47 5.13 -12.50
N GLN A 79 4.74 4.36 -13.31
CA GLN A 79 4.52 4.67 -14.73
C GLN A 79 3.77 5.98 -14.95
N ALA A 80 2.78 6.28 -14.11
CA ALA A 80 1.94 7.46 -14.28
C ALA A 80 2.59 8.77 -13.83
N THR A 81 3.45 8.69 -12.83
CA THR A 81 4.12 9.86 -12.24
C THR A 81 5.53 10.08 -12.80
N GLY A 82 6.11 9.06 -13.44
CA GLY A 82 7.50 9.03 -13.88
C GLY A 82 8.50 9.05 -12.71
N GLN A 83 8.00 8.79 -11.49
CA GLN A 83 8.72 8.90 -10.24
C GLN A 83 8.84 7.53 -9.57
N THR A 84 9.90 7.33 -8.81
CA THR A 84 10.23 6.04 -8.20
C THR A 84 9.87 6.00 -6.72
N ASN A 85 9.97 4.81 -6.13
CA ASN A 85 9.79 4.59 -4.70
C ASN A 85 10.64 5.56 -3.86
N GLY A 86 9.97 6.50 -3.17
CA GLY A 86 10.61 7.52 -2.32
C GLY A 86 10.25 8.96 -2.71
N ASP A 87 9.78 9.16 -3.94
CA ASP A 87 9.38 10.47 -4.44
C ASP A 87 7.98 10.88 -3.91
N GLU A 88 7.78 12.18 -3.71
CA GLU A 88 6.51 12.72 -3.20
C GLU A 88 5.35 12.44 -4.17
N GLY A 89 5.59 12.55 -5.48
CA GLY A 89 4.58 12.25 -6.48
C GLY A 89 4.14 10.78 -6.49
N TYR A 90 5.10 9.86 -6.30
CA TYR A 90 4.82 8.43 -6.19
C TYR A 90 4.00 8.12 -4.92
N SER A 91 4.46 8.58 -3.75
CA SER A 91 3.79 8.31 -2.48
C SER A 91 2.39 8.95 -2.40
N ALA A 92 2.20 10.13 -3.00
CA ALA A 92 0.90 10.76 -3.13
C ALA A 92 -0.04 9.97 -4.07
N CYS A 93 0.49 9.41 -5.17
CA CYS A 93 -0.29 8.53 -6.05
C CYS A 93 -0.76 7.28 -5.31
N VAL A 94 0.15 6.56 -4.64
CA VAL A 94 -0.18 5.33 -3.91
C VAL A 94 -1.20 5.60 -2.80
N THR A 95 -1.01 6.69 -2.04
CA THR A 95 -1.95 7.09 -0.98
C THR A 95 -3.36 7.37 -1.53
N ARG A 96 -3.46 8.14 -2.63
CA ARG A 96 -4.75 8.43 -3.27
C ARG A 96 -5.40 7.18 -3.85
N ALA A 97 -4.62 6.31 -4.48
CA ALA A 97 -5.10 5.04 -5.02
C ALA A 97 -5.66 4.14 -3.90
N LYS A 98 -4.96 4.05 -2.76
CA LYS A 98 -5.42 3.30 -1.58
C LYS A 98 -6.71 3.89 -1.01
N ALA A 99 -6.81 5.22 -0.90
CA ALA A 99 -8.01 5.89 -0.42
C ALA A 99 -9.23 5.67 -1.32
N ARG A 100 -9.02 5.57 -2.65
CA ARG A 100 -10.09 5.34 -3.65
C ARG A 100 -10.38 3.87 -3.92
N SER A 101 -9.57 2.95 -3.41
CA SER A 101 -9.66 1.52 -3.71
C SER A 101 -11.05 0.91 -3.48
N SER A 102 -11.73 1.28 -2.39
CA SER A 102 -13.09 0.80 -2.11
C SER A 102 -14.11 1.28 -3.14
N ALA A 103 -14.03 2.54 -3.56
CA ALA A 103 -14.90 3.13 -4.57
C ALA A 103 -14.61 2.56 -5.96
N CYS A 104 -13.33 2.42 -6.34
CA CYS A 104 -12.94 1.83 -7.63
C CYS A 104 -13.37 0.37 -7.74
N ARG A 105 -13.18 -0.42 -6.67
CA ARG A 105 -13.65 -1.82 -6.63
C ARG A 105 -15.15 -1.91 -6.79
N ARG A 106 -15.93 -1.09 -6.08
CA ARG A 106 -17.39 -1.05 -6.23
C ARG A 106 -17.81 -0.68 -7.65
N GLY A 107 -17.24 0.39 -8.21
CA GLY A 107 -17.58 0.82 -9.57
C GLY A 107 -17.34 -0.27 -10.62
N VAL A 108 -16.28 -1.07 -10.46
CA VAL A 108 -16.03 -2.23 -11.33
C VAL A 108 -17.00 -3.38 -11.05
N TYR A 109 -17.27 -3.72 -9.80
CA TYR A 109 -18.24 -4.77 -9.48
C TYR A 109 -19.67 -4.46 -9.95
N ASP A 110 -20.03 -3.18 -10.05
CA ASP A 110 -21.35 -2.75 -10.53
C ASP A 110 -21.48 -2.77 -12.07
N HIS A 111 -20.37 -2.64 -12.81
CA HIS A 111 -20.37 -2.54 -14.28
C HIS A 111 -19.96 -3.83 -14.99
N PHE A 112 -19.20 -4.71 -14.35
CA PHE A 112 -18.61 -5.89 -14.97
C PHE A 112 -19.27 -7.20 -14.49
N PRO A 113 -19.29 -8.25 -15.34
CA PRO A 113 -19.84 -9.54 -14.94
C PRO A 113 -18.99 -10.18 -13.82
N SER A 114 -19.65 -10.89 -12.91
CA SER A 114 -19.01 -11.56 -11.76
C SER A 114 -17.98 -12.64 -12.16
N ILE A 115 -18.10 -13.16 -13.39
CA ILE A 115 -17.15 -14.07 -14.01
C ILE A 115 -16.59 -13.41 -15.27
N VAL A 116 -15.27 -13.27 -15.32
CA VAL A 116 -14.54 -12.75 -16.47
C VAL A 116 -14.10 -13.93 -17.32
N ALA A 117 -14.81 -14.16 -18.42
CA ALA A 117 -14.57 -15.28 -19.35
C ALA A 117 -14.03 -14.82 -20.72
N SER A 118 -13.66 -13.55 -20.84
CA SER A 118 -13.18 -12.97 -22.11
C SER A 118 -12.08 -11.95 -21.87
N ASP A 119 -11.07 -11.98 -22.73
CA ASP A 119 -9.95 -11.03 -22.72
C ASP A 119 -10.43 -9.59 -22.94
N ALA A 120 -11.51 -9.40 -23.73
CA ALA A 120 -12.09 -8.08 -23.95
C ALA A 120 -12.68 -7.49 -22.66
N VAL A 121 -13.39 -8.32 -21.89
CA VAL A 121 -13.97 -7.93 -20.59
C VAL A 121 -12.87 -7.66 -19.57
N PHE A 122 -11.84 -8.51 -19.53
CA PHE A 122 -10.70 -8.31 -18.64
C PHE A 122 -9.97 -7.01 -18.95
N ARG A 123 -9.69 -6.74 -20.22
CA ARG A 123 -9.01 -5.50 -20.65
C ARG A 123 -9.81 -4.26 -20.29
N ASP A 124 -11.12 -4.26 -20.55
CA ASP A 124 -11.99 -3.12 -20.26
C ASP A 124 -12.12 -2.86 -18.75
N MET A 125 -12.23 -3.94 -17.97
CA MET A 125 -12.20 -3.90 -16.51
C MET A 125 -10.88 -3.32 -15.99
N SER A 126 -9.74 -3.80 -16.51
CA SER A 126 -8.41 -3.31 -16.12
C SER A 126 -8.23 -1.84 -16.44
N ILE A 127 -8.64 -1.38 -17.63
CA ILE A 127 -8.56 0.04 -18.01
C ILE A 127 -9.40 0.89 -17.07
N THR A 128 -10.64 0.48 -16.80
CA THR A 128 -11.54 1.18 -15.87
C THR A 128 -10.94 1.29 -14.48
N LEU A 129 -10.35 0.20 -13.97
CA LEU A 129 -9.74 0.18 -12.65
C LEU A 129 -8.47 1.06 -12.59
N ILE A 130 -7.62 0.99 -13.61
CA ILE A 130 -6.39 1.80 -13.73
C ILE A 130 -6.73 3.28 -13.78
N ASP A 131 -7.68 3.69 -14.63
CA ASP A 131 -8.13 5.09 -14.70
C ASP A 131 -8.65 5.57 -13.35
N CYS A 132 -9.41 4.73 -12.66
CA CYS A 132 -9.92 5.06 -11.33
C CYS A 132 -8.81 5.29 -10.30
N PHE A 133 -7.77 4.45 -10.29
CA PHE A 133 -6.63 4.56 -9.35
C PHE A 133 -5.71 5.72 -9.66
N VAL A 134 -5.35 5.87 -10.93
CA VAL A 134 -4.22 6.71 -11.37
C VAL A 134 -4.67 8.10 -11.81
N ARG A 135 -5.99 8.35 -11.89
CA ARG A 135 -6.59 9.64 -12.25
C ARG A 135 -5.73 10.80 -11.75
N LYS A 136 -5.11 11.53 -12.69
CA LYS A 136 -4.24 12.65 -12.38
C LYS A 136 -5.04 13.62 -11.52
N SER A 137 -4.58 13.86 -10.29
CA SER A 137 -5.12 14.94 -9.49
C SER A 137 -4.77 16.21 -10.25
N LYS A 138 -5.81 16.87 -10.78
CA LYS A 138 -5.68 18.17 -11.42
C LYS A 138 -5.26 19.21 -10.39
#